data_AF-A0A3A6MUK0-F1
#
_entry.id   AF-A0A3A6MUK0-F1
#
_cell.length_a   1.000
_cell.length_b   1.000
_cell.length_c   1.000
_cell.angle_alpha   90.00
_cell.angle_beta   90.00
_cell.angle_gamma   90.00
#
_symmetry.space_group_name_H-M   'P 1'
#
loop_
_entity.id
_entity.type
_entity.pdbx_description
1 polymer ?
#
loop_
_entity_poly.entity_id
_entity_poly.type
_entity_poly.pdbx_seq_one_letter_code
_entity_poly.pdbx_strand_id
1 'polypeptide(L)'
;MIAAGSVLSGCVASTAPYGSAAIVSEPAGAKVVNLKDGEEIGTTPLNYTLETEDGKAEYIQLLLTSPGYADQVTSFWINPRYDSAEDAEENPQAVKVNMKKAQ
;
A
#
# COMPACT_ATOMS: atom_id res chain seq x y z
N MET A 1 42.15 23.52 24.32
CA MET A 1 41.06 22.68 24.84
C MET A 1 40.16 22.36 23.67
N ILE A 2 40.12 21.09 23.26
CA ILE A 2 39.30 20.61 22.13
C ILE A 2 37.93 20.18 22.68
N ALA A 3 36.93 20.30 21.81
CA ALA A 3 35.59 19.70 21.86
C ALA A 3 34.47 20.64 22.34
N ALA A 4 33.86 21.32 21.38
CA ALA A 4 32.42 21.60 21.42
C ALA A 4 31.78 20.68 20.38
N GLY A 5 31.37 19.49 20.83
CA GLY A 5 30.63 18.53 20.01
C GLY A 5 29.26 19.12 19.67
N SER A 6 28.99 19.22 18.37
CA SER A 6 27.65 19.51 17.86
C SER A 6 26.78 18.29 18.15
N VAL A 7 25.89 18.42 19.13
CA VAL A 7 24.83 17.43 19.35
C VAL A 7 23.85 17.53 18.20
N LEU A 8 23.92 16.57 17.27
CA LEU A 8 22.82 16.26 16.36
C LEU A 8 21.66 15.79 17.24
N SER A 9 20.81 16.73 17.63
CA SER A 9 19.53 16.46 18.26
C SER A 9 18.62 15.86 17.19
N GLY A 10 18.85 14.58 16.88
CA GLY A 10 17.90 13.77 16.14
C GLY A 10 16.66 13.62 17.02
N CYS A 11 15.68 14.50 16.83
CA CYS A 11 14.31 14.18 17.18
C CYS A 11 13.92 12.99 16.30
N VAL A 12 14.01 11.79 16.86
CA VAL A 12 13.15 10.68 16.44
C VAL A 12 11.73 11.09 16.81
N ALA A 13 11.12 11.93 15.97
CA ALA A 13 9.67 11.95 15.90
C ALA A 13 9.32 10.52 15.49
N SER A 14 8.68 9.77 16.38
CA SER A 14 7.91 8.59 15.96
C SER A 14 6.76 9.12 15.10
N THR A 15 7.09 9.50 13.86
CA THR A 15 6.11 9.67 12.80
C THR A 15 5.60 8.27 12.48
N ALA A 16 4.28 8.15 12.40
CA ALA A 16 3.64 6.90 12.00
C ALA A 16 4.26 6.44 10.67
N PRO A 17 4.86 5.23 10.60
CA PRO A 17 5.53 4.82 9.38
C PRO A 17 4.51 4.57 8.26
N TYR A 18 5.00 4.71 7.04
CA TYR A 18 4.21 4.58 5.82
C TYR A 18 4.54 3.29 5.09
N GLY A 19 3.52 2.73 4.43
CA GLY A 19 3.65 1.61 3.51
C GLY A 19 2.80 1.85 2.27
N SER A 20 3.27 1.38 1.12
CA SER A 20 2.53 1.50 -0.14
C SER A 20 2.52 0.19 -0.92
N ALA A 21 1.44 -0.03 -1.67
CA ALA A 21 1.28 -1.16 -2.58
C ALA A 21 0.83 -0.68 -3.97
N ALA A 22 1.54 -1.13 -5.00
CA ALA A 22 1.20 -0.90 -6.40
C ALA A 22 0.35 -2.07 -6.90
N ILE A 23 -0.94 -1.84 -7.08
CA ILE A 23 -1.92 -2.87 -7.45
C ILE A 23 -2.15 -2.81 -8.96
N VAL A 24 -1.77 -3.89 -9.65
CA VAL A 24 -1.89 -4.03 -11.10
C VAL A 24 -2.70 -5.28 -11.40
N SER A 25 -3.62 -5.19 -12.35
CA SER A 25 -4.36 -6.36 -12.85
C SER A 25 -4.09 -6.62 -14.33
N GLU A 26 -4.27 -7.88 -14.73
CA GLU A 26 -4.28 -8.29 -16.15
C GLU A 26 -5.63 -8.93 -16.50
N PRO A 27 -6.46 -8.30 -17.36
CA PRO A 27 -6.25 -6.98 -17.96
C PRO A 27 -6.35 -5.85 -16.94
N ALA A 28 -5.82 -4.68 -17.29
CA ALA A 28 -5.96 -3.44 -16.52
C ALA A 28 -7.41 -2.91 -16.58
N GLY A 29 -7.75 -1.99 -15.68
CA GLY A 29 -9.09 -1.38 -15.62
C GLY A 29 -10.06 -2.08 -14.67
N ALA A 30 -9.56 -2.95 -13.77
CA ALA A 30 -10.39 -3.57 -12.74
C ALA A 30 -10.69 -2.56 -11.62
N LYS A 31 -11.94 -2.49 -11.19
CA LYS A 31 -12.34 -1.74 -10.00
C LYS A 31 -11.82 -2.45 -8.76
N VAL A 32 -11.30 -1.69 -7.81
CA VAL A 32 -10.70 -2.20 -6.58
C VAL A 32 -11.51 -1.69 -5.39
N VAL A 33 -12.03 -2.63 -4.60
CA VAL A 33 -12.79 -2.36 -3.38
C VAL A 33 -12.07 -3.00 -2.20
N ASN A 34 -11.90 -2.25 -1.11
CA ASN A 34 -11.41 -2.81 0.14
C ASN A 34 -12.54 -3.57 0.84
N LEU A 35 -12.31 -4.85 1.15
CA LEU A 35 -13.32 -5.69 1.80
C LEU A 35 -13.47 -5.43 3.30
N LYS A 36 -12.54 -4.68 3.92
CA LYS A 36 -12.61 -4.31 5.34
C LYS A 36 -13.72 -3.29 5.61
N ASP A 37 -13.85 -2.29 4.75
CA ASP A 37 -14.77 -1.14 4.90
C ASP A 37 -15.81 -1.07 3.76
N GLY A 38 -15.62 -1.80 2.67
CA GLY A 38 -16.47 -1.75 1.48
C GLY A 38 -16.21 -0.53 0.59
N GLU A 39 -15.14 0.21 0.81
CA GLU A 39 -14.81 1.44 0.08
C GLU A 39 -14.16 1.13 -1.28
N GLU A 40 -14.59 1.87 -2.31
CA GLU A 40 -13.93 1.84 -3.62
C GLU A 40 -12.62 2.64 -3.54
N ILE A 41 -11.49 1.96 -3.66
CA ILE A 41 -10.16 2.58 -3.66
C ILE A 41 -9.89 3.25 -5.02
N GLY A 42 -10.32 2.61 -6.11
CA GLY A 42 -10.11 3.12 -7.46
C GLY A 42 -10.08 2.02 -8.52
N THR A 43 -9.28 2.23 -9.58
CA THR A 43 -9.19 1.33 -10.73
C THR A 43 -7.74 1.01 -11.05
N THR A 44 -7.43 -0.26 -11.35
CA THR A 44 -6.06 -0.69 -11.67
C THR A 44 -5.56 -0.12 -13.01
N PRO A 45 -4.25 0.22 -13.13
CA PRO A 45 -3.23 0.21 -12.08
C PRO A 45 -3.38 1.39 -11.11
N LEU A 46 -3.18 1.16 -9.80
CA LEU A 46 -3.21 2.21 -8.78
C LEU A 46 -2.17 1.97 -7.67
N ASN A 47 -1.76 3.04 -6.99
CA ASN A 47 -0.96 2.97 -5.76
C ASN A 47 -1.86 3.18 -4.55
N TYR A 48 -1.70 2.32 -3.55
CA TYR A 48 -2.43 2.39 -2.28
C TYR A 48 -1.43 2.58 -1.15
N THR A 49 -1.40 3.79 -0.60
CA THR A 49 -0.49 4.20 0.49
C THR A 49 -1.28 4.33 1.79
N LEU A 50 -0.70 3.85 2.87
CA LEU A 50 -1.26 3.94 4.21
C LEU A 50 -0.21 4.39 5.23
N GLU A 51 -0.71 5.04 6.28
CA GLU A 51 0.02 5.44 7.48
C GLU A 51 -0.45 4.54 8.63
N THR A 52 0.47 4.00 9.42
CA THR A 52 0.11 3.17 10.58
C THR A 52 0.59 3.80 11.88
N GLU A 53 -0.35 4.07 12.79
CA GLU A 53 -0.01 4.70 14.07
C GLU A 53 0.87 3.80 14.96
N ASP A 54 0.72 2.48 14.87
CA ASP A 54 1.42 1.51 15.70
C ASP A 54 2.64 0.87 15.01
N GLY A 55 2.93 1.28 13.77
CA GLY A 55 4.03 0.76 12.96
C GLY A 55 3.92 -0.71 12.59
N LYS A 56 2.76 -1.34 12.78
CA LYS A 56 2.57 -2.75 12.46
C LYS A 56 2.17 -2.95 11.01
N ALA A 57 2.45 -4.14 10.51
CA ALA A 57 1.96 -4.57 9.21
C ALA A 57 0.43 -4.58 9.19
N GLU A 58 -0.16 -4.03 8.14
CA GLU A 58 -1.61 -4.01 7.92
C GLU A 58 -1.98 -5.10 6.91
N TYR A 59 -2.99 -5.90 7.25
CA TYR A 59 -3.52 -6.94 6.36
C TYR A 59 -4.64 -6.36 5.49
N ILE A 60 -4.41 -6.35 4.18
CA ILE A 60 -5.31 -5.78 3.19
C ILE A 60 -6.02 -6.91 2.43
N GLN A 61 -7.33 -6.79 2.26
CA GLN A 61 -8.14 -7.68 1.43
C GLN A 61 -8.89 -6.85 0.40
N LEU A 62 -8.64 -7.13 -0.88
CA LEU A 62 -9.22 -6.40 -1.99
C LEU A 62 -10.10 -7.31 -2.84
N LEU A 63 -11.22 -6.77 -3.28
CA LEU A 63 -12.04 -7.32 -4.35
C LEU A 63 -11.75 -6.55 -5.63
N LEU A 64 -11.38 -7.28 -6.68
CA LEU A 64 -11.18 -6.75 -8.02
C LEU A 64 -12.32 -7.22 -8.93
N THR A 65 -13.00 -6.27 -9.55
CA THR A 65 -14.13 -6.54 -10.46
C THR A 65 -13.88 -5.89 -11.82
N SER A 66 -14.09 -6.65 -12.90
CA SER A 66 -13.98 -6.17 -14.28
C SER A 66 -15.02 -6.85 -15.17
N PRO A 67 -15.72 -6.12 -16.06
CA PRO A 67 -16.68 -6.72 -16.98
C PRO A 67 -16.08 -7.85 -17.82
N GLY A 68 -16.79 -9.00 -17.88
CA GLY A 68 -16.33 -10.20 -18.60
C GLY A 68 -15.32 -11.08 -17.83
N TYR A 69 -14.98 -10.70 -16.60
CA TYR A 69 -14.09 -11.44 -15.72
C TYR A 69 -14.82 -11.82 -14.43
N ALA A 70 -14.43 -12.94 -13.83
CA ALA A 70 -14.87 -13.34 -12.52
C ALA A 70 -14.20 -12.46 -11.47
N ASP A 71 -14.98 -12.05 -10.47
CA ASP A 71 -14.49 -11.35 -9.30
C ASP A 71 -13.28 -12.06 -8.68
N GLN A 72 -12.21 -11.31 -8.43
CA GLN A 72 -10.99 -11.81 -7.82
C GLN A 72 -10.80 -11.19 -6.45
N VAL A 73 -10.67 -12.04 -5.43
CA VAL A 73 -10.23 -11.61 -4.10
C VAL A 73 -8.74 -11.82 -3.99
N THR A 74 -8.01 -10.79 -3.58
CA THR A 74 -6.58 -10.86 -3.27
C THR A 74 -6.32 -10.31 -1.87
N SER A 75 -5.30 -10.84 -1.22
CA SER A 75 -4.89 -10.36 0.09
C SER A 75 -3.37 -10.35 0.26
N PHE A 76 -2.89 -9.39 1.03
CA PHE A 76 -1.48 -9.19 1.26
C PHE A 76 -1.26 -8.35 2.52
N TRP A 77 -0.05 -8.37 3.02
CA TRP A 77 0.38 -7.48 4.09
C TRP A 77 1.10 -6.28 3.49
N ILE A 78 0.81 -5.09 3.99
CA ILE A 78 1.63 -3.89 3.78
C ILE A 78 2.48 -3.72 5.03
N ASN A 79 3.80 -3.74 4.84
CA ASN A 79 4.75 -3.45 5.90
C ASN A 79 5.11 -1.96 5.85
N PRO A 80 4.71 -1.14 6.84
CA PRO A 80 5.05 0.27 6.90
C PRO A 80 6.51 0.40 7.33
N ARG A 81 7.37 0.72 6.38
CA ARG A 81 8.84 0.69 6.53
C ARG A 81 9.52 1.98 6.10
N TYR A 82 8.72 2.99 5.75
CA TYR A 82 9.19 4.28 5.27
C TYR A 82 8.81 5.38 6.26
N ASP A 83 9.67 6.38 6.37
CA ASP A 83 9.46 7.51 7.28
C ASP A 83 8.54 8.59 6.68
N SER A 84 8.25 8.50 5.38
CA SER A 84 7.37 9.42 4.65
C SER A 84 6.49 8.70 3.62
N ALA A 85 5.34 9.30 3.28
CA ALA A 85 4.45 8.81 2.23
C ALA A 85 5.10 8.84 0.84
N GLU A 86 5.92 9.86 0.56
CA GLU A 86 6.64 10.01 -0.71
C GLU A 86 7.62 8.84 -0.94
N ASP A 87 8.44 8.50 0.06
CA ASP A 87 9.36 7.35 -0.01
C ASP A 87 8.62 6.03 -0.23
N ALA A 88 7.45 5.89 0.41
CA ALA A 88 6.60 4.70 0.28
C ALA A 88 6.04 4.58 -1.15
N GLU A 89 5.57 5.69 -1.73
CA GLU A 89 5.02 5.75 -3.08
C GLU A 89 6.07 5.52 -4.18
N GLU A 90 7.31 5.95 -3.95
CA GLU A 90 8.43 5.66 -4.86
C GLU A 90 8.85 4.19 -4.84
N ASN A 91 8.62 3.51 -3.69
CA ASN A 91 9.09 2.14 -3.47
C ASN A 91 7.95 1.19 -3.02
N PRO A 92 6.85 1.08 -3.80
CA PRO A 92 5.68 0.34 -3.38
C PRO A 92 5.89 -1.17 -3.51
N GLN A 93 5.20 -1.95 -2.70
CA GLN A 93 5.12 -3.40 -2.88
C GLN A 93 4.28 -3.72 -4.13
N ALA A 94 4.84 -4.43 -5.09
CA ALA A 94 4.12 -4.83 -6.28
C ALA A 94 3.11 -5.95 -5.97
N VAL A 95 1.83 -5.71 -6.28
CA VAL A 95 0.74 -6.68 -6.17
C VAL A 95 0.13 -6.88 -7.55
N LYS A 96 0.40 -8.03 -8.16
CA LYS A 96 -0.13 -8.40 -9.49
C LYS A 96 -1.28 -9.39 -9.37
N VAL A 97 -2.42 -9.06 -9.97
CA VAL A 97 -3.62 -9.91 -9.99
C VAL A 97 -3.98 -10.30 -11.42
N ASN A 98 -3.97 -11.60 -11.72
CA ASN A 98 -4.41 -12.10 -13.03
C ASN A 98 -5.90 -12.40 -12.98
N MET A 99 -6.70 -11.64 -13.73
CA MET A 99 -8.16 -11.83 -13.77
C MET A 99 -8.50 -13.08 -14.57
N LYS A 100 -9.43 -13.89 -14.05
CA LYS A 100 -9.96 -15.06 -14.76
C LYS A 100 -11.25 -14.67 -15.47
N LYS A 101 -11.47 -15.15 -16.69
CA LYS A 101 -12.74 -14.93 -17.39
C LYS A 101 -13.90 -15.52 -16.56
N ALA A 102 -15.04 -14.83 -16.57
CA ALA A 102 -16.27 -15.41 -16.08
C ALA A 102 -16.64 -16.62 -16.97
N GLN A 103 -17.02 -17.74 -16.35
CA GLN A 103 -17.46 -18.95 -17.07
C GLN A 103 -18.87 -18.79 -17.62
#